data_AF-A0A965HW52-F1
#
_entry.id   AF-A0A965HW52-F1
#
_cell.length_a   1.000
_cell.length_b   1.000
_cell.length_c   1.000
_cell.angle_alpha   90.00
_cell.angle_beta   90.00
_cell.angle_gamma   90.00
#
_symmetry.space_group_name_H-M   'P 1'
#
loop_
_entity.id
_entity.type
_entity.pdbx_description
1 polymer ?
#
loop_
_entity_poly.entity_id
_entity_poly.type
_entity_poly.pdbx_seq_one_letter_code
_entity_poly.pdbx_strand_id
1 'polypeptide(L)'
;MSNLKVVEVPIEDRIDSIADAIVGLKAQKQDIQNQIDDLQNQMIEIVGIKEEGSQSFHTDRYKVGTTAGFTRTLDQSEVRRLADVLPEDTYANVFDWKPSLNLRNYRSLKELAPNLATYVDQAITTKPNKPAVKVEAKS
;
A
#
# COMPACT_ATOMS: atom_id res chain seq x y z
N MET A 1 -48.95 10.90 -30.11
CA MET A 1 -48.12 10.18 -29.13
C MET A 1 -46.69 10.21 -29.65
N SER A 2 -45.81 10.98 -29.02
CA SER A 2 -44.42 11.14 -29.47
C SER A 2 -43.63 9.89 -29.14
N ASN A 3 -43.11 9.20 -30.16
CA ASN A 3 -42.23 8.05 -29.99
C ASN A 3 -40.88 8.54 -29.43
N LEU A 4 -40.67 8.41 -28.11
CA LEU A 4 -39.34 8.50 -27.54
C LEU A 4 -38.51 7.32 -28.06
N LYS A 5 -37.58 7.58 -28.98
CA LYS A 5 -36.54 6.63 -29.34
C LYS A 5 -35.56 6.55 -28.17
N VAL A 6 -35.45 5.38 -27.56
CA VAL A 6 -34.35 5.09 -26.64
C VAL A 6 -33.07 5.07 -27.48
N VAL A 7 -32.20 6.05 -27.26
CA VAL A 7 -30.87 6.07 -27.87
C VAL A 7 -29.98 5.24 -26.98
N GLU A 8 -29.58 4.05 -27.44
CA GLU A 8 -28.56 3.27 -26.75
C GLU A 8 -27.22 4.01 -26.83
N VAL A 9 -26.63 4.29 -25.67
CA VAL A 9 -25.31 4.94 -25.57
C VAL A 9 -24.22 3.90 -25.87
N PRO A 10 -23.28 4.17 -26.79
CA PRO A 10 -22.12 3.32 -27.07
C PRO A 10 -21.35 2.93 -25.80
N ILE A 11 -20.73 1.74 -25.81
CA ILE A 11 -19.97 1.25 -24.65
C ILE A 11 -18.73 2.12 -24.40
N GLU A 12 -18.14 2.66 -25.46
CA GLU A 12 -17.00 3.57 -25.44
C GLU A 12 -17.34 4.85 -24.67
N ASP A 13 -18.47 5.50 -25.00
CA ASP A 13 -18.94 6.71 -24.32
C ASP A 13 -19.20 6.45 -22.83
N ARG A 14 -19.69 5.26 -22.48
CA ARG A 14 -19.90 4.86 -21.07
C ARG A 14 -18.56 4.64 -20.35
N ILE A 15 -17.58 4.04 -21.02
CA ILE A 15 -16.23 3.86 -20.46
C ILE A 15 -15.58 5.22 -20.23
N ASP A 16 -15.61 6.11 -21.23
CA ASP A 16 -15.02 7.44 -21.17
C ASP A 16 -15.68 8.29 -20.09
N SER A 17 -17.02 8.29 -20.00
CA SER A 17 -17.74 9.00 -18.95
C SER A 17 -17.34 8.55 -17.54
N ILE A 18 -17.19 7.24 -17.32
CA ILE A 18 -16.76 6.69 -16.03
C ILE A 18 -15.28 7.01 -15.78
N ALA A 19 -14.43 6.92 -16.80
CA ALA A 19 -13.02 7.24 -16.72
C ALA A 19 -12.80 8.72 -16.33
N ASP A 20 -13.51 9.64 -16.98
CA ASP A 20 -13.48 11.08 -16.68
C ASP A 20 -13.93 11.36 -15.25
N ALA A 21 -15.02 10.73 -14.80
CA ALA A 21 -15.49 10.84 -13.43
C ALA A 21 -14.43 10.35 -12.42
N ILE A 22 -13.77 9.21 -12.71
CA ILE A 22 -12.70 8.68 -11.86
C ILE A 22 -11.52 9.65 -11.80
N VAL A 23 -11.11 10.21 -12.94
CA VAL A 23 -9.99 11.16 -13.01
C VAL A 23 -10.32 12.43 -12.22
N GLY A 24 -11.50 12.99 -12.43
CA GLY A 24 -11.96 14.18 -11.71
C GLY A 24 -12.02 13.97 -10.20
N LEU A 25 -12.58 12.84 -9.74
CA LEU A 25 -12.65 12.51 -8.31
C LEU A 25 -11.28 12.25 -7.69
N LYS A 26 -10.33 11.66 -8.45
CA LYS A 26 -8.94 11.49 -7.98
C LYS A 26 -8.25 12.84 -7.81
N ALA A 27 -8.45 13.78 -8.73
CA ALA A 27 -7.91 15.13 -8.63
C ALA A 27 -8.48 15.85 -7.39
N GLN A 28 -9.80 15.85 -7.21
CA GLN A 28 -10.44 16.45 -6.04
C GLN A 28 -9.96 15.83 -4.73
N LYS A 29 -9.83 14.50 -4.68
CA LYS A 29 -9.28 13.81 -3.51
C LYS A 29 -7.85 14.27 -3.21
N GLN A 30 -7.01 14.42 -4.22
CA GLN A 30 -5.65 14.88 -4.05
C GLN A 30 -5.61 16.32 -3.53
N ASP A 31 -6.45 17.22 -4.07
CA ASP A 31 -6.54 18.60 -3.61
C ASP A 31 -6.98 18.70 -2.14
N ILE A 32 -7.99 17.91 -1.75
CA ILE A 32 -8.44 17.82 -0.36
C ILE A 32 -7.32 17.28 0.55
N GLN A 33 -6.59 16.26 0.09
CA GLN A 33 -5.46 15.72 0.86
C GLN A 33 -4.38 16.79 1.05
N ASN A 34 -4.04 17.56 0.01
CA ASN A 34 -3.07 18.65 0.12
C ASN A 34 -3.51 19.70 1.14
N GLN A 35 -4.81 20.09 1.14
CA GLN A 35 -5.35 21.02 2.14
C GLN A 35 -5.27 20.47 3.56
N ILE A 36 -5.53 19.17 3.74
CA ILE A 36 -5.39 18.51 5.05
C ILE A 36 -3.93 18.52 5.49
N ASP A 37 -3.00 18.19 4.59
CA ASP A 37 -1.57 18.14 4.88
C ASP A 37 -1.04 19.53 5.29
N ASP A 38 -1.47 20.60 4.60
CA ASP A 38 -1.15 21.98 4.96
C ASP A 38 -1.66 22.35 6.36
N LEU A 39 -2.91 21.98 6.69
CA LEU A 39 -3.48 22.21 8.02
C LEU A 39 -2.78 21.38 9.11
N GLN A 40 -2.35 20.16 8.79
CA GLN A 40 -1.57 19.33 9.70
C GLN A 40 -0.19 19.93 9.96
N ASN A 41 0.46 20.49 8.95
CA ASN A 41 1.74 21.19 9.11
C ASN A 41 1.59 22.42 10.01
N GLN A 42 0.55 23.23 9.80
CA GLN A 42 0.23 24.35 10.69
C GLN A 42 -0.02 23.88 12.13
N MET A 43 -0.74 22.76 12.31
CA MET A 43 -0.97 22.18 13.64
C MET A 43 0.34 21.75 14.31
N ILE A 44 1.24 21.12 13.54
CA ILE A 44 2.58 20.73 13.99
C ILE A 44 3.40 21.96 14.41
N GLU A 45 3.32 23.09 13.70
CA GLU A 45 3.98 24.33 14.10
C GLU A 45 3.44 24.89 15.43
N ILE A 46 2.14 24.73 15.69
CA ILE A 46 1.49 25.21 16.92
C ILE A 46 1.85 24.33 18.11
N VAL A 47 1.70 23.00 17.98
CA VAL A 47 1.83 22.07 19.11
C VAL A 47 3.21 21.42 19.22
N GLY A 48 4.05 21.56 18.19
CA GLY A 48 5.36 20.95 18.10
C GLY A 48 5.35 19.43 17.91
N ILE A 49 6.55 18.87 17.79
CA ILE A 49 6.81 17.43 17.73
C ILE A 49 7.99 17.08 18.64
N LYS A 50 8.06 15.81 19.05
CA LYS A 50 9.26 15.23 19.67
C LYS A 50 10.23 14.78 18.58
N GLU A 51 11.49 14.57 18.96
CA GLU A 51 12.49 13.94 18.09
C GLU A 51 12.13 12.47 17.77
N GLU A 52 11.72 11.69 18.78
CA GLU A 52 11.12 10.36 18.60
C GLU A 52 9.94 10.17 19.57
N GLY A 53 8.92 9.45 19.12
CA GLY A 53 7.74 9.10 19.91
C GLY A 53 6.58 10.06 19.72
N SER A 54 5.61 9.99 20.64
CA SER A 54 4.35 10.74 20.53
C SER A 54 4.13 11.73 21.67
N GLN A 55 3.35 12.77 21.39
CA GLN A 55 2.84 13.72 22.38
C GLN A 55 1.39 14.08 22.08
N SER A 56 0.67 14.58 23.08
CA SER A 56 -0.75 14.91 22.96
C SER A 56 -1.11 16.18 23.71
N PHE A 57 -2.00 16.97 23.11
CA PHE A 57 -2.53 18.23 23.60
C PHE A 57 -4.04 18.10 23.70
N HIS A 58 -4.61 18.60 24.79
CA HIS A 58 -6.05 18.57 25.01
C HIS A 58 -6.58 19.99 25.04
N THR A 59 -7.65 20.21 24.30
CA THR A 59 -8.46 21.43 24.30
C THR A 59 -9.88 21.05 24.73
N ASP A 60 -10.75 22.04 24.90
CA ASP A 60 -12.15 21.80 25.25
C ASP A 60 -12.91 20.92 24.25
N ARG A 61 -12.45 20.87 22.98
CA ARG A 61 -13.15 20.17 21.88
C ARG A 61 -12.39 18.98 21.33
N TYR A 62 -11.07 18.98 21.41
CA TYR A 62 -10.23 18.02 20.71
C TYR A 62 -9.02 17.59 21.53
N LYS A 63 -8.64 16.32 21.32
CA LYS A 63 -7.29 15.81 21.62
C LYS A 63 -6.50 15.77 20.32
N VAL A 64 -5.39 16.52 20.27
CA VAL A 64 -4.46 16.56 19.13
C VAL A 64 -3.22 15.78 19.51
N GLY A 65 -2.81 14.82 18.68
CA GLY A 65 -1.58 14.05 18.88
C GLY A 65 -0.61 14.25 17.74
N THR A 66 0.68 14.40 18.06
CA THR A 66 1.77 14.36 17.07
C THR A 66 2.70 13.20 17.38
N THR A 67 3.19 12.54 16.33
CA THR A 67 4.07 11.38 16.45
C THR A 67 5.21 11.54 15.45
N ALA A 68 6.45 11.47 15.93
CA ALA A 68 7.64 11.37 15.11
C ALA A 68 8.22 9.96 15.25
N GLY A 69 8.74 9.40 14.16
CA GLY A 69 9.34 8.07 14.16
C GLY A 69 10.51 7.99 13.18
N PHE A 70 11.44 7.09 13.47
CA PHE A 70 12.54 6.76 12.55
C PHE A 70 12.22 5.48 11.80
N THR A 71 12.34 5.55 10.47
CA THR A 71 12.37 4.35 9.64
C THR A 71 13.77 3.74 9.73
N ARG A 72 13.86 2.55 10.35
CA ARG A 72 15.08 1.74 10.39
C ARG A 72 14.97 0.66 9.32
N THR A 73 15.91 0.64 8.38
CA THR A 73 15.98 -0.39 7.32
C THR A 73 17.10 -1.38 7.64
N LEU A 74 16.87 -2.64 7.31
CA LEU A 74 17.84 -3.72 7.53
C LEU A 74 18.58 -4.04 6.23
N ASP A 75 19.91 -4.13 6.32
CA ASP A 75 20.72 -4.78 5.30
C ASP A 75 20.64 -6.30 5.52
N GLN A 76 19.99 -6.99 4.59
CA GLN A 76 19.76 -8.43 4.68
C GLN A 76 21.05 -9.25 4.66
N SER A 77 22.10 -8.75 4.01
CA SER A 77 23.39 -9.44 3.97
C SER A 77 24.09 -9.38 5.33
N GLU A 78 24.07 -8.21 5.96
CA GLU A 78 24.64 -8.04 7.31
C GLU A 78 23.81 -8.75 8.38
N VAL A 79 22.46 -8.73 8.28
CA VAL A 79 21.61 -9.50 9.20
C VAL A 79 21.95 -10.99 9.15
N ARG A 80 22.10 -11.57 7.96
CA ARG A 80 22.50 -12.98 7.83
C ARG A 80 23.87 -13.25 8.46
N ARG A 81 24.83 -12.34 8.28
CA ARG A 81 26.16 -12.44 8.90
C ARG A 81 26.09 -12.39 10.43
N LEU A 82 25.15 -11.64 11.00
CA LEU A 82 24.96 -11.56 12.45
C LEU A 82 24.43 -12.85 13.06
N ALA A 83 23.84 -13.76 12.29
CA ALA A 83 23.42 -15.08 12.79
C ALA A 83 24.61 -15.92 13.27
N ASP A 84 25.79 -15.73 12.68
CA ASP A 84 27.02 -16.45 13.05
C ASP A 84 27.75 -15.79 14.24
N VAL A 85 27.37 -14.56 14.61
CA VAL A 85 28.07 -13.74 15.61
C VAL A 85 27.27 -13.58 16.90
N LEU A 86 25.95 -13.46 16.81
CA LEU A 86 25.08 -13.27 17.96
C LEU A 86 24.63 -14.64 18.53
N PRO A 87 24.43 -14.74 19.86
CA PRO A 87 23.74 -15.89 20.43
C PRO A 87 22.37 -16.08 19.77
N GLU A 88 21.99 -17.34 19.55
CA GLU A 88 20.75 -17.71 18.84
C GLU A 88 19.51 -17.01 19.44
N ASP A 89 19.38 -17.03 20.77
CA ASP A 89 18.29 -16.35 21.48
C ASP A 89 18.26 -14.84 21.22
N THR A 90 19.43 -14.19 21.12
CA THR A 90 19.49 -12.75 20.83
C THR A 90 19.11 -12.48 19.38
N TYR A 91 19.62 -13.29 18.46
CA TYR A 91 19.31 -13.15 17.03
C TYR A 91 17.81 -13.32 16.76
N ALA A 92 17.21 -14.38 17.30
CA ALA A 92 15.80 -14.69 17.12
C ALA A 92 14.85 -13.67 17.78
N ASN A 93 15.28 -13.02 18.86
CA ASN A 93 14.49 -11.97 19.52
C ASN A 93 14.62 -10.60 18.85
N VAL A 94 15.67 -10.36 18.07
CA VAL A 94 15.93 -9.07 17.41
C VAL A 94 15.45 -9.06 15.95
N PHE A 95 15.54 -10.20 15.25
CA PHE A 95 15.23 -10.28 13.83
C PHE A 95 14.11 -11.29 13.54
N ASP A 96 13.02 -10.80 12.95
CA ASP A 96 11.95 -11.65 12.45
C ASP A 96 12.27 -12.21 11.06
N TRP A 97 12.20 -13.54 10.91
CA TRP A 97 12.26 -14.18 9.59
C TRP A 97 10.89 -14.20 8.92
N LYS A 98 10.77 -13.56 7.76
CA LYS A 98 9.55 -13.56 6.96
C LYS A 98 9.83 -14.13 5.56
N PRO A 99 9.51 -15.42 5.30
CA PRO A 99 9.65 -15.97 3.96
C PRO A 99 8.68 -15.27 3.00
N SER A 100 9.17 -14.96 1.80
CA SER A 100 8.36 -14.42 0.71
C SER A 100 8.50 -15.30 -0.53
N LEU A 101 7.38 -15.59 -1.20
CA LEU A 101 7.40 -16.33 -2.44
C LEU A 101 7.96 -15.47 -3.57
N ASN A 102 9.06 -15.89 -4.18
CA ASN A 102 9.50 -15.30 -5.45
C ASN A 102 8.62 -15.85 -6.58
N LEU A 103 7.60 -15.08 -6.94
CA LEU A 103 6.59 -15.50 -7.90
C LEU A 103 7.16 -15.79 -9.30
N ARG A 104 8.21 -15.06 -9.72
CA ARG A 104 8.86 -15.29 -11.02
C ARG A 104 9.50 -16.68 -11.06
N ASN A 105 10.35 -16.98 -10.09
CA ASN A 105 11.06 -18.25 -10.04
C ASN A 105 10.09 -19.42 -9.82
N TYR A 106 9.05 -19.21 -9.01
CA TYR A 106 7.99 -20.21 -8.81
C TYR A 106 7.19 -20.50 -10.09
N ARG A 107 6.89 -19.49 -10.92
CA ARG A 107 6.27 -19.71 -12.24
C ARG A 107 7.19 -20.52 -13.17
N SER A 108 8.47 -20.16 -13.24
CA SER A 108 9.45 -20.93 -14.01
C SER A 108 9.57 -22.37 -13.50
N LEU A 109 9.48 -22.59 -12.18
CA LEU A 109 9.48 -23.93 -11.58
C LEU A 109 8.26 -24.75 -12.04
N LYS A 110 7.08 -24.12 -12.14
CA LYS A 110 5.87 -24.78 -12.66
C LYS A 110 6.03 -25.23 -14.11
N GLU A 111 6.76 -24.48 -14.92
CA GLU A 111 7.01 -24.83 -16.32
C GLU A 111 8.07 -25.93 -16.47
N LEU A 112 9.18 -25.81 -15.73
CA LEU A 112 10.36 -26.68 -15.90
C LEU A 112 10.28 -27.98 -15.10
N ALA A 113 9.71 -27.95 -13.89
CA ALA A 113 9.64 -29.11 -12.99
C ALA A 113 8.32 -29.13 -12.19
N PRO A 114 7.17 -29.44 -12.85
CA PRO A 114 5.85 -29.41 -12.22
C PRO A 114 5.76 -30.26 -10.94
N ASN A 115 6.40 -31.43 -10.92
CA ASN A 115 6.40 -32.34 -9.77
C ASN A 115 7.02 -31.70 -8.51
N LEU A 116 8.04 -30.84 -8.68
CA LEU A 116 8.64 -30.09 -7.58
C LEU A 116 7.75 -28.93 -7.15
N ALA A 117 7.08 -28.27 -8.09
CA ALA A 117 6.15 -27.20 -7.78
C ALA A 117 4.97 -27.67 -6.90
N THR A 118 4.52 -28.93 -7.03
CA THR A 118 3.47 -29.50 -6.17
C THR A 118 3.81 -29.46 -4.68
N TYR A 119 5.09 -29.61 -4.30
CA TYR A 119 5.49 -29.48 -2.89
C TYR A 119 5.43 -28.03 -2.41
N VAL A 120 5.82 -27.08 -3.27
CA VAL A 120 5.74 -25.65 -2.97
C VAL A 120 4.28 -25.21 -2.86
N ASP A 121 3.39 -25.78 -3.67
CA ASP A 121 1.96 -25.49 -3.65
C ASP A 121 1.32 -25.79 -2.28
N GLN A 122 1.83 -26.77 -1.53
CA GLN A 122 1.35 -27.09 -0.18
C GLN A 122 1.59 -25.95 0.83
N ALA A 123 2.59 -25.11 0.59
CA ALA A 123 2.92 -23.95 1.42
C ALA A 123 2.22 -22.66 0.96
N ILE A 124 1.43 -22.69 -0.13
CA ILE A 124 0.81 -21.51 -0.73
C ILE A 124 -0.70 -21.52 -0.50
N THR A 125 -1.20 -20.48 0.16
CA THR A 125 -2.64 -20.17 0.15
C THR A 125 -2.93 -19.11 -0.91
N THR A 126 -3.80 -19.43 -1.86
CA THR A 126 -4.24 -18.48 -2.90
C THR A 126 -5.62 -17.93 -2.56
N LYS A 127 -5.77 -16.61 -2.60
CA LYS A 127 -7.06 -15.93 -2.49
C LYS A 127 -7.24 -14.99 -3.68
N PRO A 128 -8.45 -14.87 -4.26
CA PRO A 128 -8.68 -13.89 -5.31
C PRO A 128 -8.48 -12.48 -4.77
N ASN A 129 -7.71 -11.66 -5.49
CA ASN A 129 -7.58 -10.24 -5.19
C ASN A 129 -8.75 -9.47 -5.79
N LYS A 130 -9.11 -8.35 -5.15
CA LYS A 130 -10.07 -7.40 -5.72
C LYS A 130 -9.56 -6.94 -7.10
N PRO A 131 -10.39 -6.96 -8.16
CA PRO A 131 -10.02 -6.38 -9.44
C PRO A 131 -9.64 -4.91 -9.29
N ALA A 132 -8.55 -4.50 -9.94
CA ALA A 132 -8.07 -3.14 -9.94
C ALA A 132 -8.37 -2.49 -11.30
N VAL A 133 -8.90 -1.26 -11.28
CA VAL A 133 -9.12 -0.44 -12.48
C VAL A 133 -8.03 0.64 -12.52
N LYS A 134 -7.25 0.66 -13.60
CA LYS A 134 -6.26 1.69 -13.90
C LYS A 134 -6.80 2.52 -15.06
N VAL A 135 -6.87 3.84 -14.88
CA VAL A 135 -7.27 4.80 -15.92
C VAL A 135 -6.06 5.69 -16.17
N GLU A 136 -5.60 5.75 -17.42
CA GLU A 136 -4.46 6.56 -17.87
C GLU A 136 -4.90 7.37 -19.08
N ALA A 137 -4.50 8.64 -19.14
CA ALA A 137 -4.73 9.44 -20.34
C ALA A 137 -3.93 8.85 -21.50
N LYS A 138 -4.53 8.82 -22.70
CA LYS A 138 -3.76 8.49 -23.91
C LYS A 138 -2.72 9.60 -24.12
N SER A 139 -1.45 9.19 -24.14
CA SER A 139 -0.31 10.00 -24.56
C SER A 139 -0.36 10.33 -26.04
#